data_AF-A0A0R3Q8A0-F1
#
_entry.id   AF-A0A0R3Q8A0-F1
#
_cell.length_a   1.000
_cell.length_b   1.000
_cell.length_c   1.000
_cell.angle_alpha   90.00
_cell.angle_beta   90.00
_cell.angle_gamma   90.00
#
_symmetry.space_group_name_H-M   'P 1'
#
loop_
_entity.id
_entity.type
_entity.pdbx_description
1 polymer ?
#
loop_
_entity_poly.entity_id
_entity_poly.type
_entity_poly.pdbx_seq_one_letter_code
_entity_poly.pdbx_strand_id
1 'polypeptide(L)'
;LASALAGINVDSSASILASVDNELSDNEKEAVKNFGLYIIQLHNLNSTTTIWSYTCAVLLQMKSAGHKKLMFSKLQSSLEDFVTLSKRLGRRIIIRKSIKDDLRYHLKLHSDLFQYDALFPNSLIELRRFKCIENNGLKKEYIEKMLCEVILSYYANQMMHGFVDISLLCHVLLSIQMLSRANHIFRELRSLFVYEFVCSLQEEEIDKLFAESLSCLLRISAISLDNDHIIVEEEQILKQIALLMQPFIARYYCVMQCLVQLVGTQFTNEVLFEESLQLAVNLFARQQGNSTSR
;
A
#
# COMPACT_ATOMS: atom_id res chain seq x y z
N LEU A 1 -28.20 -46.69 35.22
CA LEU A 1 -27.31 -46.48 36.38
C LEU A 1 -27.06 -44.97 36.50
N ALA A 2 -28.01 -44.08 36.79
CA ALA A 2 -29.09 -44.10 37.78
C ALA A 2 -28.60 -44.43 39.20
N SER A 3 -28.25 -43.37 39.93
CA SER A 3 -28.18 -43.20 41.40
C SER A 3 -27.10 -42.14 41.67
N ALA A 4 -27.28 -41.00 42.32
CA ALA A 4 -28.42 -40.32 42.92
C ALA A 4 -27.88 -38.88 43.20
N LEU A 5 -28.53 -37.83 42.72
CA LEU A 5 -29.23 -36.83 43.55
C LEU A 5 -28.56 -36.49 44.89
N ALA A 6 -28.06 -35.26 45.04
CA ALA A 6 -28.77 -34.18 45.75
C ALA A 6 -27.83 -33.01 46.13
N GLY A 7 -28.33 -31.78 46.01
CA GLY A 7 -27.97 -30.70 46.94
C GLY A 7 -27.13 -29.52 46.41
N ILE A 8 -27.79 -28.58 45.73
CA ILE A 8 -27.79 -27.12 46.02
C ILE A 8 -26.57 -26.58 46.80
N ASN A 9 -25.75 -25.69 46.22
CA ASN A 9 -25.93 -24.24 46.41
C ASN A 9 -24.98 -23.41 45.54
N VAL A 10 -25.49 -22.24 45.15
CA VAL A 10 -24.80 -21.12 44.51
C VAL A 10 -23.80 -20.53 45.49
N ASP A 11 -22.55 -20.31 45.08
CA ASP A 11 -21.89 -19.02 45.32
C ASP A 11 -20.57 -18.85 44.55
N SER A 12 -20.38 -17.60 44.17
CA SER A 12 -19.31 -17.00 43.38
C SER A 12 -17.90 -17.36 43.83
N SER A 13 -17.00 -17.61 42.88
CA SER A 13 -15.78 -16.80 42.69
C SER A 13 -14.88 -17.38 41.59
N ALA A 14 -14.58 -16.50 40.64
CA ALA A 14 -13.29 -16.29 39.97
C ALA A 14 -12.53 -17.45 39.29
N SER A 15 -12.08 -17.09 38.08
CA SER A 15 -10.86 -17.55 37.40
C SER A 15 -10.79 -19.01 36.96
N ILE A 16 -11.19 -19.28 35.72
CA ILE A 16 -10.34 -19.98 34.74
C ILE A 16 -10.65 -19.43 33.33
N LEU A 17 -10.25 -18.17 33.08
CA LEU A 17 -9.80 -17.80 31.73
C LEU A 17 -8.30 -18.07 31.77
N ALA A 18 -7.90 -19.27 31.34
CA ALA A 18 -6.50 -19.54 31.08
C ALA A 18 -6.08 -18.66 29.90
N SER A 19 -5.59 -17.46 30.20
CA SER A 19 -4.71 -16.76 29.27
C SER A 19 -3.55 -17.71 29.01
N VAL A 20 -3.30 -17.98 27.73
CA VAL A 20 -1.99 -18.47 27.33
C VAL A 20 -1.06 -17.28 27.55
N ASP A 21 -0.57 -17.14 28.77
CA ASP A 21 0.49 -16.20 29.09
C ASP A 21 1.69 -16.66 28.27
N ASN A 22 2.00 -15.92 27.20
CA ASN A 22 3.29 -16.04 26.53
C ASN A 22 4.34 -15.57 27.55
N GLU A 23 4.84 -16.50 28.36
CA GLU A 23 5.90 -16.33 29.37
C GLU A 23 7.27 -16.03 28.74
N LEU A 24 7.32 -15.10 27.78
CA LEU A 24 8.57 -14.54 27.31
C LEU A 24 8.91 -13.34 28.20
N SER A 25 10.11 -13.32 28.74
CA SER A 25 10.69 -12.10 29.31
C SER A 25 10.77 -11.01 28.24
N ASP A 26 10.84 -9.74 28.64
CA ASP A 26 10.91 -8.64 27.67
C ASP A 26 12.16 -8.72 26.78
N ASN A 27 13.26 -9.27 27.31
CA ASN A 27 14.46 -9.57 26.52
C ASN A 27 14.21 -10.64 25.45
N GLU A 28 13.44 -11.68 25.77
CA GLU A 28 13.08 -12.73 24.81
C GLU A 28 12.07 -12.22 23.77
N LYS A 29 11.11 -11.37 24.17
CA LYS A 29 10.21 -10.69 23.22
C LYS A 29 10.97 -9.82 22.23
N GLU A 30 11.96 -9.05 22.70
CA GLU A 30 12.79 -8.22 21.83
C GLU A 30 13.69 -9.09 20.92
N ALA A 31 14.23 -10.20 21.42
CA ALA A 31 14.98 -11.15 20.60
C ALA A 31 14.12 -11.77 19.49
N VAL A 32 12.88 -12.18 19.79
CA VAL A 32 11.92 -12.69 18.80
C VAL A 32 11.57 -11.63 17.76
N LYS A 33 11.35 -10.38 18.19
CA LYS A 33 11.09 -9.25 17.30
C LYS A 33 12.26 -8.98 16.36
N ASN A 34 13.48 -8.92 16.88
CA ASN A 34 14.69 -8.71 16.08
C ASN A 34 14.92 -9.84 15.07
N PHE A 35 14.67 -11.08 15.49
CA PHE A 35 14.74 -12.23 14.59
C PHE A 35 13.67 -12.18 13.48
N GLY A 36 12.43 -11.81 13.83
CA GLY A 36 11.36 -11.59 12.86
C GLY A 36 11.71 -10.49 11.85
N LEU A 37 12.26 -9.36 12.32
CA LEU A 37 12.73 -8.27 11.47
C LEU A 37 13.83 -8.74 10.51
N TYR A 38 14.83 -9.48 11.01
CA TYR A 38 15.89 -10.04 10.18
C TYR A 38 15.34 -10.97 9.10
N ILE A 39 14.40 -11.86 9.44
CA ILE A 39 13.73 -12.73 8.48
C ILE A 39 12.99 -11.92 7.41
N ILE A 40 12.23 -10.89 7.81
CA ILE A 40 11.51 -10.01 6.87
C ILE A 40 12.49 -9.29 5.94
N GLN A 41 13.59 -8.75 6.48
CA GLN A 41 14.64 -8.11 5.69
C GLN A 41 15.26 -9.09 4.69
N LEU A 42 15.58 -10.31 5.12
CA LEU A 42 16.11 -11.37 4.26
C LEU A 42 15.11 -11.76 3.16
N HIS A 43 13.82 -11.88 3.49
CA HIS A 43 12.77 -12.14 2.52
C HIS A 43 12.61 -10.99 1.53
N ASN A 44 12.66 -9.74 1.98
CA ASN A 44 12.58 -8.56 1.11
C ASN A 44 13.80 -8.45 0.19
N LEU A 45 15.01 -8.72 0.68
CA LEU A 45 16.24 -8.75 -0.11
C LEU A 45 16.22 -9.85 -1.19
N ASN A 46 15.65 -11.00 -0.85
CA ASN A 46 15.49 -12.13 -1.77
C ASN A 46 14.16 -12.07 -2.55
N SER A 47 13.29 -11.11 -2.24
CA SER A 47 11.99 -10.99 -2.87
C SER A 47 12.23 -10.69 -4.35
N THR A 48 11.75 -11.61 -5.17
CA THR A 48 11.82 -11.43 -6.60
C THR A 48 10.41 -11.20 -7.09
N THR A 49 10.09 -9.93 -7.34
CA THR A 49 8.76 -9.54 -7.77
C THR A 49 8.63 -9.75 -9.27
N THR A 50 7.52 -10.34 -9.68
CA THR A 50 7.20 -10.47 -11.11
C THR A 50 6.79 -9.11 -11.67
N ILE A 51 6.84 -8.97 -13.00
CA ILE A 51 6.39 -7.75 -13.68
C ILE A 51 4.90 -7.42 -13.41
N TRP A 52 4.12 -8.40 -12.95
CA TRP A 52 2.70 -8.23 -12.69
C TRP A 52 2.41 -7.22 -11.57
N SER A 53 3.12 -7.29 -10.44
CA SER A 53 2.92 -6.34 -9.34
C SER A 53 3.15 -4.89 -9.77
N TYR A 54 4.17 -4.68 -10.62
CA TYR A 54 4.46 -3.39 -11.23
C TYR A 54 3.38 -2.95 -12.22
N THR A 55 2.87 -3.89 -13.03
CA THR A 55 1.74 -3.63 -13.94
C THR A 55 0.51 -3.17 -13.16
N CYS A 56 0.19 -3.82 -12.03
CA CYS A 56 -0.92 -3.44 -11.16
C CYS A 56 -0.73 -2.03 -10.59
N ALA A 57 0.48 -1.68 -10.13
CA ALA A 57 0.79 -0.34 -9.65
C ALA A 57 0.58 0.74 -10.72
N VAL A 58 1.07 0.51 -11.95
CA VAL A 58 0.88 1.44 -13.08
C VAL A 58 -0.61 1.59 -13.42
N LEU A 59 -1.37 0.49 -13.47
CA LEU A 59 -2.80 0.52 -13.73
C LEU A 59 -3.57 1.32 -12.66
N LEU A 60 -3.21 1.16 -11.39
CA LEU A 60 -3.79 1.93 -10.28
C LEU A 60 -3.46 3.43 -10.40
N GLN A 61 -2.20 3.79 -10.66
CA GLN A 61 -1.78 5.18 -10.85
C GLN A 61 -2.53 5.85 -12.01
N MET A 62 -2.65 5.17 -13.15
CA MET A 62 -3.35 5.73 -14.30
C MET A 62 -4.85 5.90 -14.06
N LYS A 63 -5.47 5.00 -13.28
CA LYS A 63 -6.86 5.17 -12.83
C LYS A 63 -7.00 6.38 -11.91
N SER A 64 -6.11 6.57 -10.94
CA SER A 64 -6.10 7.75 -10.06
C SER A 64 -5.94 9.06 -10.84
N ALA A 65 -5.23 9.05 -11.96
CA ALA A 65 -5.13 10.18 -12.89
C ALA A 65 -6.40 10.41 -13.76
N GLY A 66 -7.46 9.60 -13.58
CA GLY A 66 -8.73 9.74 -14.28
C GLY A 66 -8.85 8.98 -15.60
N HIS A 67 -7.87 8.14 -15.95
CA HIS A 67 -7.94 7.33 -17.18
C HIS A 67 -8.86 6.12 -16.98
N LYS A 68 -9.99 6.10 -17.68
CA LYS A 68 -10.95 4.97 -17.66
C LYS A 68 -10.50 3.78 -18.52
N LYS A 69 -9.76 4.05 -19.60
CA LYS A 69 -9.25 3.05 -20.56
C LYS A 69 -7.81 3.37 -20.91
N LEU A 70 -7.01 2.34 -21.13
CA LEU A 70 -5.59 2.47 -21.41
C LEU A 70 -5.19 1.67 -22.64
N MET A 71 -4.52 2.31 -23.59
CA MET A 71 -3.92 1.60 -24.73
C MET A 71 -2.82 0.66 -24.25
N PHE A 72 -2.78 -0.58 -24.75
CA PHE A 72 -1.75 -1.55 -24.39
C PHE A 72 -0.32 -0.99 -24.56
N SER A 73 -0.05 -0.29 -25.66
CA SER A 73 1.25 0.38 -25.91
C SER A 73 1.62 1.39 -24.83
N LYS A 74 0.66 2.18 -24.35
CA LYS A 74 0.90 3.13 -23.24
C LYS A 74 1.19 2.41 -21.93
N LEU A 75 0.46 1.33 -21.63
CA LEU A 75 0.75 0.50 -20.46
C LEU A 75 2.16 -0.10 -20.54
N GLN A 76 2.53 -0.62 -21.71
CA GLN A 76 3.85 -1.19 -21.95
C GLN A 76 4.95 -0.14 -21.74
N SER A 77 4.84 1.05 -22.33
CA SER A 77 5.85 2.10 -22.17
C SER A 77 5.96 2.56 -20.71
N SER A 78 4.84 2.81 -20.03
CA SER A 78 4.85 3.17 -18.61
C SER A 78 5.50 2.09 -17.74
N LEU A 79 5.28 0.81 -18.08
CA LEU A 79 5.88 -0.32 -17.37
C LEU A 79 7.39 -0.44 -17.67
N GLU A 80 7.81 -0.18 -18.90
CA GLU A 80 9.23 -0.12 -19.29
C GLU A 80 9.98 0.97 -18.51
N ASP A 81 9.40 2.16 -18.41
CA ASP A 81 9.94 3.27 -17.62
C ASP A 81 10.04 2.89 -16.13
N PHE A 82 8.98 2.29 -15.60
CA PHE A 82 8.92 1.90 -14.18
C PHE A 82 9.92 0.77 -13.86
N VAL A 83 10.03 -0.24 -14.73
CA VAL A 83 11.01 -1.32 -14.58
C VAL A 83 12.43 -0.77 -14.66
N THR A 84 12.68 0.19 -15.56
CA THR A 84 13.99 0.85 -15.69
C THR A 84 14.35 1.61 -14.42
N LEU A 85 13.42 2.41 -13.88
CA LEU A 85 13.59 3.11 -12.61
C LEU A 85 13.83 2.12 -11.46
N SER A 86 13.03 1.06 -11.37
CA SER A 86 13.16 0.03 -10.33
C SER A 86 14.52 -0.67 -10.37
N LYS A 87 15.03 -0.98 -11.56
CA LYS A 87 16.37 -1.55 -11.74
C LYS A 87 17.46 -0.56 -11.34
N ARG A 88 17.33 0.74 -11.66
CA ARG A 88 18.25 1.80 -11.20
C ARG A 88 18.28 1.89 -9.67
N LEU A 89 17.13 1.69 -9.03
CA LEU A 89 16.99 1.59 -7.57
C LEU A 89 17.53 0.27 -6.99
N GLY A 90 18.07 -0.63 -7.80
CA GLY A 90 18.68 -1.89 -7.37
C GLY A 90 17.67 -3.01 -7.08
N ARG A 91 16.42 -2.88 -7.55
CA ARG A 91 15.38 -3.89 -7.37
C ARG A 91 15.50 -5.01 -8.41
N ARG A 92 15.27 -6.25 -7.96
CA ARG A 92 15.30 -7.45 -8.83
C ARG A 92 13.89 -7.73 -9.35
N ILE A 93 13.74 -7.71 -10.68
CA ILE A 93 12.48 -7.95 -11.36
C ILE A 93 12.65 -9.16 -12.28
N ILE A 94 11.78 -10.16 -12.15
CA ILE A 94 11.75 -11.29 -13.09
C ILE A 94 11.06 -10.84 -14.37
N ILE A 95 11.79 -10.97 -15.48
CA ILE A 95 11.27 -10.88 -16.84
C ILE A 95 11.67 -12.19 -17.52
N ARG A 96 10.69 -13.01 -17.93
CA ARG A 96 10.93 -14.34 -18.49
C ARG A 96 11.35 -14.28 -19.95
N LYS A 97 10.66 -13.45 -20.75
CA LYS A 97 10.98 -13.25 -22.18
C LYS A 97 11.22 -11.78 -22.48
N SER A 98 10.15 -10.99 -22.41
CA SER A 98 10.17 -9.55 -22.63
C SER A 98 9.05 -8.92 -21.81
N ILE A 99 9.15 -7.63 -21.54
CA ILE A 99 8.10 -6.88 -20.82
C ILE A 99 6.75 -7.04 -21.53
N LYS A 100 6.76 -6.94 -22.86
CA LYS A 100 5.57 -7.10 -23.70
C LYS A 100 4.96 -8.50 -23.60
N ASP A 101 5.76 -9.55 -23.69
CA ASP A 101 5.27 -10.93 -23.67
C ASP A 101 4.72 -11.31 -22.29
N ASP A 102 5.45 -10.93 -21.23
CA ASP A 102 5.04 -11.19 -19.86
C ASP A 102 3.77 -10.39 -19.52
N LEU A 103 3.66 -9.13 -19.96
CA LEU A 103 2.45 -8.32 -19.80
C LEU A 103 1.23 -8.97 -20.48
N ARG A 104 1.38 -9.43 -21.72
CA ARG A 104 0.30 -10.15 -22.43
C ARG A 104 -0.09 -11.43 -21.72
N TYR A 105 0.90 -12.19 -21.26
CA TYR A 105 0.66 -13.41 -20.50
C TYR A 105 -0.16 -13.12 -19.24
N HIS A 106 0.21 -12.11 -18.45
CA HIS A 106 -0.52 -11.78 -17.24
C HIS A 106 -1.91 -11.19 -17.50
N LEU A 107 -2.09 -10.34 -18.51
CA LEU A 107 -3.41 -9.84 -18.90
C LEU A 107 -4.34 -10.98 -19.38
N LYS A 108 -3.78 -12.03 -19.99
CA LYS A 108 -4.53 -13.23 -20.33
C LYS A 108 -4.86 -14.08 -19.10
N LEU A 109 -3.90 -14.27 -18.20
CA LEU A 109 -4.10 -15.02 -16.96
C LEU A 109 -5.18 -14.40 -16.07
N HIS A 110 -5.24 -13.07 -16.04
CA HIS A 110 -6.20 -12.29 -15.25
C HIS A 110 -7.32 -11.69 -16.10
N SER A 111 -7.69 -12.32 -17.22
CA SER A 111 -8.67 -11.78 -18.17
C SER A 111 -10.02 -11.45 -17.53
N ASP A 112 -10.38 -12.09 -16.43
CA ASP A 112 -11.63 -11.82 -15.72
C ASP A 112 -11.71 -10.41 -15.13
N LEU A 113 -10.57 -9.78 -14.86
CA LEU A 113 -10.47 -8.42 -14.31
C LEU A 113 -10.54 -7.34 -15.39
N PHE A 114 -10.42 -7.70 -16.66
CA PHE A 114 -10.25 -6.75 -17.76
C PHE A 114 -11.25 -6.96 -18.90
N GLN A 115 -11.57 -5.88 -19.58
CA GLN A 115 -12.17 -5.89 -20.91
C GLN A 115 -11.11 -5.39 -21.89
N TYR A 116 -10.68 -6.27 -22.79
CA TYR A 116 -9.78 -5.93 -23.88
C TYR A 116 -10.01 -6.87 -25.07
N ASP A 117 -9.71 -6.38 -26.27
CA ASP A 117 -9.81 -7.20 -27.48
C ASP A 117 -8.48 -7.92 -27.72
N ALA A 118 -8.44 -9.21 -27.39
CA ALA A 118 -7.27 -10.04 -27.55
C ALA A 118 -6.82 -10.23 -29.01
N LEU A 119 -7.69 -9.93 -29.99
CA LEU A 119 -7.37 -10.03 -31.42
C LEU A 119 -6.53 -8.84 -31.90
N PHE A 120 -6.62 -7.69 -31.24
CA PHE A 120 -5.87 -6.49 -31.62
C PHE A 120 -4.63 -6.31 -30.71
N PRO A 121 -3.40 -6.36 -31.28
CA PRO A 121 -2.15 -6.27 -30.51
C PRO A 121 -1.98 -5.03 -29.62
N ASN A 122 -2.73 -3.96 -29.92
CA ASN A 122 -2.70 -2.67 -29.23
C ASN A 122 -4.11 -2.26 -28.74
N SER A 123 -4.89 -3.21 -28.23
CA SER A 123 -6.25 -2.97 -27.75
C SER A 123 -6.30 -2.00 -26.57
N LEU A 124 -7.44 -1.35 -26.38
CA LEU A 124 -7.78 -0.67 -25.13
C LEU A 124 -8.01 -1.71 -24.04
N ILE A 125 -7.40 -1.46 -22.88
CA ILE A 125 -7.55 -2.21 -21.65
C ILE A 125 -8.45 -1.38 -20.73
N GLU A 126 -9.54 -1.99 -20.29
CA GLU A 126 -10.49 -1.40 -19.35
C GLU A 126 -10.68 -2.35 -18.17
N LEU A 127 -10.78 -1.81 -16.96
CA LEU A 127 -11.10 -2.64 -15.79
C LEU A 127 -12.57 -3.06 -15.87
N ARG A 128 -12.82 -4.36 -15.72
CA ARG A 128 -14.18 -4.87 -15.70
C ARG A 128 -14.92 -4.35 -14.49
N ARG A 129 -16.20 -4.05 -14.66
CA ARG A 129 -17.12 -3.81 -13.55
C ARG A 129 -17.83 -5.11 -13.21
N PHE A 130 -17.63 -5.59 -11.99
CA PHE A 130 -18.34 -6.75 -11.49
C PHE A 130 -19.72 -6.32 -11.01
N LYS A 131 -20.74 -7.16 -11.18
CA LYS A 131 -22.09 -6.87 -10.70
C LYS A 131 -22.29 -7.49 -9.33
N CYS A 132 -22.72 -6.69 -8.36
CA CYS A 132 -23.08 -7.19 -7.02
C CYS A 132 -24.54 -7.66 -7.03
N ILE A 133 -24.80 -8.78 -6.37
CA ILE A 133 -26.14 -9.39 -6.30
C ILE A 133 -27.05 -8.60 -5.36
N GLU A 134 -26.49 -8.03 -4.29
CA GLU A 134 -27.22 -7.26 -3.29
C GLU A 134 -27.52 -5.82 -3.75
N ASN A 135 -28.61 -5.24 -3.25
CA ASN A 135 -29.13 -3.94 -3.70
C ASN A 135 -28.98 -2.86 -2.62
N ASN A 136 -27.75 -2.36 -2.44
CA ASN A 136 -27.43 -1.33 -1.45
C ASN A 136 -27.16 0.07 -2.07
N GLY A 137 -27.84 0.41 -3.17
CA GLY A 137 -27.78 1.76 -3.78
C GLY A 137 -26.36 2.24 -4.13
N LEU A 138 -25.94 3.39 -3.59
CA LEU A 138 -24.60 3.97 -3.84
C LEU A 138 -23.45 3.10 -3.32
N LYS A 139 -23.64 2.35 -2.21
CA LYS A 139 -22.64 1.39 -1.70
C LYS A 139 -22.39 0.29 -2.73
N LYS A 140 -23.43 -0.17 -3.42
CA LYS A 140 -23.30 -1.15 -4.51
C LYS A 140 -22.43 -0.62 -5.63
N GLU A 141 -22.72 0.57 -6.16
CA GLU A 141 -21.93 1.14 -7.26
C GLU A 141 -20.45 1.34 -6.87
N TYR A 142 -20.20 1.78 -5.63
CA TYR A 142 -18.85 1.88 -5.08
C TYR A 142 -18.14 0.51 -5.08
N ILE A 143 -18.74 -0.52 -4.46
CA ILE A 143 -18.16 -1.88 -4.38
C ILE A 143 -17.85 -2.43 -5.77
N GLU A 144 -18.80 -2.33 -6.71
CA GLU A 144 -18.65 -2.84 -8.08
C GLU A 144 -17.49 -2.19 -8.84
N LYS A 145 -17.19 -0.90 -8.60
CA LYS A 145 -16.07 -0.21 -9.24
C LYS A 145 -14.74 -0.41 -8.52
N MET A 146 -14.78 -0.63 -7.21
CA MET A 146 -13.60 -0.77 -6.36
C MET A 146 -13.03 -2.19 -6.32
N LEU A 147 -13.82 -3.23 -6.61
CA LEU A 147 -13.36 -4.62 -6.50
C LEU A 147 -12.07 -4.90 -7.28
N CYS A 148 -12.01 -4.49 -8.55
CA CYS A 148 -10.79 -4.62 -9.36
C CYS A 148 -9.62 -3.85 -8.75
N GLU A 149 -9.86 -2.66 -8.19
CA GLU A 149 -8.82 -1.84 -7.57
C GLU A 149 -8.25 -2.50 -6.32
N VAL A 150 -9.11 -3.11 -5.50
CA VAL A 150 -8.70 -3.87 -4.31
C VAL A 150 -7.82 -5.06 -4.69
N ILE A 151 -8.25 -5.84 -5.71
CA ILE A 151 -7.48 -6.98 -6.20
C ILE A 151 -6.13 -6.53 -6.76
N LEU A 152 -6.10 -5.48 -7.59
CA LEU A 152 -4.85 -4.92 -8.13
C LEU A 152 -3.96 -4.37 -7.02
N SER A 153 -4.53 -3.73 -5.99
CA SER A 153 -3.78 -3.21 -4.84
C SER A 153 -3.11 -4.35 -4.08
N TYR A 154 -3.78 -5.49 -3.91
CA TYR A 154 -3.17 -6.66 -3.27
C TYR A 154 -1.93 -7.16 -4.03
N TYR A 155 -1.99 -7.23 -5.36
CA TYR A 155 -0.82 -7.59 -6.18
C TYR A 155 0.27 -6.51 -6.13
N ALA A 156 -0.10 -5.23 -6.17
CA ALA A 156 0.82 -4.11 -6.11
C ALA A 156 1.54 -4.02 -4.75
N ASN A 157 0.90 -4.41 -3.65
CA ASN A 157 1.51 -4.39 -2.31
C ASN A 157 2.83 -5.19 -2.25
N GLN A 158 2.96 -6.25 -3.06
CA GLN A 158 4.20 -7.04 -3.13
C GLN A 158 5.41 -6.21 -3.59
N MET A 159 5.21 -5.22 -4.47
CA MET A 159 6.29 -4.31 -4.84
C MET A 159 6.48 -3.20 -3.81
N MET A 160 5.42 -2.78 -3.10
CA MET A 160 5.45 -1.62 -2.21
C MET A 160 6.45 -1.77 -1.06
N HIS A 161 6.67 -2.97 -0.53
CA HIS A 161 7.69 -3.19 0.51
C HIS A 161 9.10 -2.74 0.08
N GLY A 162 9.41 -2.77 -1.23
CA GLY A 162 10.67 -2.25 -1.78
C GLY A 162 10.65 -0.75 -2.09
N PHE A 163 9.54 -0.05 -1.89
CA PHE A 163 9.38 1.35 -2.28
C PHE A 163 8.90 2.27 -1.17
N VAL A 164 8.37 1.75 -0.06
CA VAL A 164 7.79 2.56 1.03
C VAL A 164 8.77 3.62 1.53
N ASP A 165 9.95 3.23 1.99
CA ASP A 165 10.88 4.17 2.63
C ASP A 165 11.37 5.24 1.63
N ILE A 166 11.77 4.83 0.42
CA ILE A 166 12.19 5.78 -0.61
C ILE A 166 11.05 6.69 -1.07
N SER A 167 9.81 6.21 -1.07
CA SER A 167 8.63 7.02 -1.44
C SER A 167 8.27 8.03 -0.36
N LEU A 168 8.37 7.65 0.92
CA LEU A 168 8.22 8.57 2.03
C LEU A 168 9.31 9.65 1.98
N LEU A 169 10.56 9.27 1.74
CA LEU A 169 11.65 10.24 1.56
C LEU A 169 11.37 11.17 0.38
N CYS A 170 10.95 10.65 -0.78
CA CYS A 170 10.59 11.49 -1.92
C CYS A 170 9.49 12.50 -1.58
N HIS A 171 8.47 12.09 -0.80
CA HIS A 171 7.44 13.01 -0.32
C HIS A 171 8.00 14.15 0.53
N VAL A 172 8.95 13.85 1.42
CA VAL A 172 9.65 14.85 2.23
C VAL A 172 10.46 15.79 1.34
N LEU A 173 11.28 15.24 0.44
CA LEU A 173 12.21 16.00 -0.40
C LEU A 173 11.52 16.87 -1.45
N LEU A 174 10.28 16.54 -1.84
CA LEU A 174 9.45 17.41 -2.67
C LEU A 174 9.02 18.69 -1.94
N SER A 175 9.09 18.71 -0.60
CA SER A 175 8.68 19.87 0.21
C SER A 175 9.84 20.51 0.96
N ILE A 176 10.86 19.74 1.35
CA ILE A 176 11.91 20.14 2.29
C ILE A 176 13.25 19.61 1.82
N GLN A 177 14.17 20.54 1.57
CA GLN A 177 15.49 20.26 0.99
C GLN A 177 16.65 20.48 1.98
N MET A 178 16.38 20.73 3.26
CA MET A 178 17.42 20.72 4.30
C MET A 178 17.55 19.30 4.86
N LEU A 179 18.75 18.73 4.84
CA LEU A 179 19.02 17.33 5.19
C LEU A 179 18.59 17.01 6.64
N SER A 180 19.00 17.84 7.60
CA SER A 180 18.63 17.72 9.01
C SER A 180 17.10 17.72 9.23
N ARG A 181 16.39 18.63 8.57
CA ARG A 181 14.92 18.73 8.67
C ARG A 181 14.21 17.60 7.93
N ALA A 182 14.76 17.16 6.79
CA ALA A 182 14.23 16.06 6.01
C ALA A 182 14.31 14.74 6.81
N ASN A 183 15.42 14.47 7.51
CA ASN A 183 15.53 13.30 8.37
C ASN A 183 14.46 13.32 9.49
N HIS A 184 14.33 14.44 10.20
CA HIS A 184 13.32 14.58 11.26
C HIS A 184 11.91 14.24 10.78
N ILE A 185 11.49 14.81 9.64
CA ILE A 185 10.13 14.60 9.12
C ILE A 185 9.96 13.22 8.53
N PHE A 186 11.01 12.66 7.92
CA PHE A 186 11.01 11.27 7.50
C PHE A 186 10.75 10.33 8.68
N ARG A 187 11.40 10.56 9.83
CA ARG A 187 11.16 9.77 11.05
C ARG A 187 9.71 9.86 11.52
N GLU A 188 9.15 11.07 11.59
CA GLU A 188 7.75 11.27 11.98
C GLU A 188 6.79 10.56 11.03
N LEU A 189 6.98 10.71 9.72
CA LEU A 189 6.17 10.03 8.72
C LEU A 189 6.31 8.51 8.86
N ARG A 190 7.53 7.98 8.96
CA ARG A 190 7.74 6.53 9.03
C ARG A 190 7.07 5.92 10.26
N SER A 191 7.09 6.65 11.39
CA SER A 191 6.40 6.29 12.63
C SER A 191 4.88 6.21 12.47
N LEU A 192 4.27 7.11 11.69
CA LEU A 192 2.83 7.04 11.39
C LEU A 192 2.44 5.79 10.58
N PHE A 193 3.34 5.35 9.70
CA PHE A 193 3.15 4.16 8.86
C PHE A 193 3.64 2.85 9.52
N VAL A 194 4.00 2.85 10.82
CA VAL A 194 4.50 1.65 11.54
C VAL A 194 3.50 0.49 11.54
N TYR A 195 2.20 0.76 11.53
CA TYR A 195 1.17 -0.30 11.58
C TYR A 195 0.76 -0.84 10.19
N GLU A 196 1.04 -0.11 9.11
CA GLU A 196 0.74 -0.59 7.75
C GLU A 196 1.80 -1.57 7.23
N PHE A 197 2.98 -1.59 7.85
CA PHE A 197 4.09 -2.44 7.47
C PHE A 197 4.55 -3.21 8.71
N VAL A 198 4.78 -4.52 8.61
CA VAL A 198 5.02 -5.46 9.74
C VAL A 198 6.37 -5.24 10.44
N CYS A 199 6.77 -4.00 10.74
CA CYS A 199 8.04 -3.66 11.35
C CYS A 199 7.84 -2.57 12.40
N SER A 200 7.81 -2.94 13.68
CA SER A 200 8.05 -2.02 14.79
C SER A 200 9.55 -1.71 14.83
N LEU A 201 9.95 -0.59 14.23
CA LEU A 201 11.35 -0.21 14.07
C LEU A 201 11.80 0.62 15.28
N GLN A 202 13.02 0.38 15.78
CA GLN A 202 13.67 1.28 16.72
C GLN A 202 14.13 2.57 15.99
N GLU A 203 14.36 3.68 16.70
CA GLU A 203 14.76 4.96 16.07
C GLU A 203 16.03 4.84 15.21
N GLU A 204 17.01 4.07 15.70
CA GLU A 204 18.28 3.81 15.02
C GLU A 204 18.09 3.05 13.69
N GLU A 205 17.04 2.22 13.61
CA GLU A 205 16.70 1.51 12.37
C GLU A 205 16.01 2.44 11.37
N ILE A 206 15.21 3.41 11.85
CA ILE A 206 14.59 4.43 10.99
C ILE A 206 15.67 5.31 10.36
N ASP A 207 16.72 5.67 11.11
CA ASP A 207 17.87 6.40 10.56
C ASP A 207 18.61 5.62 9.48
N LYS A 208 18.76 4.31 9.69
CA LYS A 208 19.36 3.43 8.67
C LYS A 208 18.51 3.40 7.40
N LEU A 209 17.18 3.32 7.52
CA LEU A 209 16.27 3.36 6.37
C LEU A 209 16.33 4.71 5.64
N PHE A 210 16.45 5.82 6.39
CA PHE A 210 16.68 7.14 5.80
C PHE A 210 17.98 7.17 5.00
N ALA A 211 19.09 6.73 5.59
CA ALA A 211 20.40 6.72 4.94
C ALA A 211 20.43 5.82 3.70
N GLU A 212 19.81 4.64 3.76
CA GLU A 212 19.69 3.72 2.62
C GLU A 212 18.85 4.32 1.49
N SER A 213 17.73 4.97 1.82
CA SER A 213 16.86 5.64 0.86
C SER A 213 17.55 6.84 0.20
N LEU A 214 18.26 7.65 0.99
CA LEU A 214 19.04 8.78 0.51
C LEU A 214 20.16 8.32 -0.43
N SER A 215 20.91 7.29 -0.02
CA SER A 215 21.96 6.67 -0.84
C SER A 215 21.42 6.13 -2.16
N CYS A 216 20.22 5.52 -2.16
CA CYS A 216 19.58 5.08 -3.39
C CYS A 216 19.27 6.24 -4.34
N LEU A 217 18.73 7.36 -3.83
CA LEU A 217 18.42 8.55 -4.63
C LEU A 217 19.69 9.21 -5.20
N LEU A 218 20.76 9.28 -4.41
CA LEU A 218 22.07 9.77 -4.85
C LEU A 218 22.66 8.87 -5.95
N ARG A 219 22.60 7.55 -5.77
CA ARG A 219 23.12 6.57 -6.75
C ARG A 219 22.45 6.69 -8.11
N ILE A 220 21.15 7.00 -8.13
CA ILE A 220 20.43 7.20 -9.39
C ILE A 220 20.52 8.65 -9.91
N SER A 221 21.29 9.52 -9.24
CA SER A 221 21.44 10.93 -9.57
C SER A 221 20.13 11.70 -9.58
N ALA A 222 19.15 11.29 -8.77
CA ALA A 222 17.89 12.01 -8.64
C ALA A 222 18.02 13.23 -7.72
N ILE A 223 19.01 13.20 -6.83
CA ILE A 223 19.38 14.27 -5.92
C ILE A 223 20.91 14.37 -5.85
N SER A 224 21.41 15.51 -5.40
CA SER A 224 22.80 15.73 -5.00
C SER A 224 22.87 16.37 -3.61
N LEU A 225 24.04 16.35 -2.96
CA LEU A 225 24.26 16.94 -1.64
C LEU A 225 25.22 18.12 -1.77
N ASP A 226 24.82 19.26 -1.22
CA ASP A 226 25.67 20.43 -1.01
C ASP A 226 25.60 20.83 0.47
N ASN A 227 26.63 20.47 1.23
CA ASN A 227 26.65 20.64 2.69
C ASN A 227 25.42 20.01 3.36
N ASP A 228 24.61 20.80 4.08
CA ASP A 228 23.35 20.36 4.72
C ASP A 228 22.12 20.53 3.80
N HIS A 229 22.32 20.85 2.51
CA HIS A 229 21.24 20.99 1.53
C HIS A 229 21.22 19.82 0.55
N ILE A 230 20.01 19.37 0.23
CA ILE A 230 19.71 18.36 -0.77
C ILE A 230 19.20 19.09 -2.02
N ILE A 231 19.92 18.97 -3.11
CA ILE A 231 19.50 19.54 -4.40
C ILE A 231 18.71 18.47 -5.14
N VAL A 232 17.50 18.79 -5.55
CA VAL A 232 16.67 17.89 -6.37
C VAL A 232 17.01 18.10 -7.84
N GLU A 233 17.68 17.12 -8.43
CA GLU A 233 18.10 17.17 -9.85
C GLU A 233 16.97 16.70 -10.77
N GLU A 234 16.24 15.66 -10.36
CA GLU A 234 15.21 15.00 -11.17
C GLU A 234 13.86 14.97 -10.44
N GLU A 235 13.21 16.13 -10.34
CA GLU A 235 11.94 16.28 -9.61
C GLU A 235 10.85 15.32 -10.10
N GLN A 236 10.80 15.02 -11.40
CA GLN A 236 9.82 14.09 -11.97
C GLN A 236 9.99 12.66 -11.47
N ILE A 237 11.24 12.21 -11.25
CA ILE A 237 11.52 10.90 -10.66
C ILE A 237 11.00 10.86 -9.22
N LEU A 238 11.27 11.91 -8.42
CA LEU A 238 10.78 12.00 -7.05
C LEU A 238 9.24 11.96 -7.01
N LYS A 239 8.57 12.73 -7.87
CA LYS A 239 7.09 12.71 -7.99
C LYS A 239 6.59 11.31 -8.35
N GLN A 240 7.20 10.65 -9.33
CA GLN A 240 6.79 9.31 -9.76
C GLN A 240 6.90 8.28 -8.63
N ILE A 241 7.99 8.33 -7.86
CA ILE A 241 8.20 7.43 -6.71
C ILE A 241 7.23 7.78 -5.58
N ALA A 242 7.10 9.06 -5.21
CA ALA A 242 6.17 9.52 -4.18
C ALA A 242 4.72 9.09 -4.45
N LEU A 243 4.28 9.14 -5.72
CA LEU A 243 2.93 8.74 -6.12
C LEU A 243 2.59 7.28 -5.78
N LEU A 244 3.57 6.41 -5.55
CA LEU A 244 3.33 5.02 -5.15
C LEU A 244 2.65 4.90 -3.77
N MET A 245 2.88 5.86 -2.87
CA MET A 245 2.29 5.86 -1.53
C MET A 245 0.87 6.47 -1.49
N GLN A 246 0.41 7.10 -2.56
CA GLN A 246 -0.89 7.78 -2.60
C GLN A 246 -2.08 6.90 -2.17
N PRO A 247 -2.20 5.63 -2.60
CA PRO A 247 -3.31 4.77 -2.17
C PRO A 247 -3.35 4.55 -0.66
N PHE A 248 -2.19 4.54 0.01
CA PHE A 248 -2.08 4.35 1.45
C PHE A 248 -2.39 5.66 2.19
N ILE A 249 -1.81 6.77 1.74
CA ILE A 249 -2.08 8.11 2.27
C ILE A 249 -3.58 8.44 2.21
N ALA A 250 -4.24 8.12 1.09
CA ALA A 250 -5.66 8.37 0.92
C ALA A 250 -6.54 7.59 1.93
N ARG A 251 -6.16 6.35 2.26
CA ARG A 251 -6.87 5.55 3.29
C ARG A 251 -6.71 6.16 4.67
N TYR A 252 -5.49 6.49 5.06
CA TYR A 252 -5.22 7.18 6.33
C TYR A 252 -6.00 8.49 6.44
N TYR A 253 -6.02 9.27 5.36
CA TYR A 253 -6.80 10.51 5.32
C TYR A 253 -8.28 10.27 5.62
N CYS A 254 -8.91 9.24 5.02
CA CYS A 254 -10.31 8.94 5.28
C CYS A 254 -10.56 8.56 6.75
N VAL A 255 -9.72 7.68 7.30
CA VAL A 255 -9.84 7.26 8.71
C VAL A 255 -9.65 8.46 9.65
N MET A 256 -8.65 9.29 9.40
CA MET A 256 -8.37 10.47 10.23
C MET A 256 -9.52 11.49 10.16
N GLN A 257 -10.09 11.73 8.99
CA GLN A 257 -11.26 12.61 8.84
C GLN A 257 -12.48 12.07 9.61
N CYS A 258 -12.71 10.76 9.60
CA CYS A 258 -13.77 10.15 10.39
C CYS A 258 -13.50 10.25 11.90
N LEU A 259 -12.28 10.00 12.35
CA LEU A 259 -11.91 10.18 13.76
C LEU A 259 -12.13 11.62 14.23
N VAL A 260 -11.80 12.61 13.39
CA VAL A 260 -12.05 14.03 13.68
C VAL A 260 -13.56 14.33 13.81
N GLN A 261 -14.40 13.69 13.01
CA GLN A 261 -15.86 13.85 13.09
C GLN A 261 -16.46 13.15 14.32
N LEU A 262 -15.80 12.11 14.83
CA LEU A 262 -16.24 11.32 15.99
C LEU A 262 -15.63 11.81 17.32
N VAL A 263 -14.83 12.88 17.33
CA VAL A 263 -14.23 13.40 18.57
C VAL A 263 -15.31 13.68 19.62
N GLY A 264 -15.10 13.16 20.83
CA GLY A 264 -16.02 13.32 21.96
C GLY A 264 -17.15 12.30 22.01
N THR A 265 -17.23 11.36 21.06
CA THR A 265 -18.17 10.23 21.09
C THR A 265 -17.43 8.93 21.40
N GLN A 266 -18.04 8.05 22.19
CA GLN A 266 -17.57 6.67 22.26
C GLN A 266 -17.99 5.96 20.97
N PHE A 267 -17.02 5.36 20.27
CA PHE A 267 -17.27 4.61 19.04
C PHE A 267 -16.62 3.24 19.09
N THR A 268 -17.19 2.29 18.36
CA THR A 268 -16.64 0.94 18.16
C THR A 268 -15.89 0.88 16.83
N ASN A 269 -15.12 -0.20 16.61
CA ASN A 269 -14.47 -0.46 15.32
C ASN A 269 -15.49 -0.55 14.17
N GLU A 270 -16.68 -1.09 14.44
CA GLU A 270 -17.77 -1.18 13.46
C GLU A 270 -18.31 0.19 13.07
N VAL A 271 -18.51 1.08 14.05
CA VAL A 271 -18.94 2.47 13.80
C VAL A 271 -17.89 3.21 12.99
N LEU A 272 -16.61 3.12 13.39
CA LEU A 272 -15.52 3.77 12.64
C LEU A 272 -15.43 3.25 11.20
N PHE A 273 -15.63 1.95 10.99
CA PHE A 273 -15.63 1.34 9.67
C PHE A 273 -16.79 1.85 8.81
N GLU A 274 -18.01 1.85 9.32
CA GLU A 274 -19.18 2.29 8.57
C GLU A 274 -19.12 3.78 8.22
N GLU A 275 -18.68 4.63 9.15
CA GLU A 275 -18.48 6.06 8.91
C GLU A 275 -17.37 6.31 7.87
N SER A 276 -16.26 5.58 7.97
CA SER A 276 -15.16 5.65 6.98
C SER A 276 -15.60 5.19 5.60
N LEU A 277 -16.39 4.11 5.54
CA LEU A 277 -16.97 3.61 4.30
C LEU A 277 -17.94 4.63 3.69
N GLN A 278 -18.79 5.24 4.51
CA GLN A 278 -19.75 6.24 4.05
C GLN A 278 -19.04 7.49 3.53
N LEU A 279 -17.99 7.94 4.20
CA LEU A 279 -17.14 9.04 3.73
C LEU A 279 -16.51 8.71 2.36
N ALA A 280 -15.94 7.51 2.21
CA ALA A 280 -15.34 7.05 0.95
C ALA A 280 -16.37 7.00 -0.19
N VAL A 281 -17.57 6.47 0.08
CA VAL A 281 -18.69 6.44 -0.89
C VAL A 281 -19.10 7.84 -1.31
N ASN A 282 -19.17 8.78 -0.35
CA ASN A 282 -19.52 10.17 -0.63
C ASN A 282 -18.46 10.89 -1.47
N LEU A 283 -17.16 10.69 -1.15
CA LEU A 283 -16.04 11.23 -1.93
C LEU A 283 -16.07 10.70 -3.36
N PHE A 284 -16.29 9.40 -3.52
CA PHE A 284 -16.42 8.75 -4.81
C PHE A 284 -17.61 9.30 -5.63
N ALA A 285 -18.77 9.51 -5.02
CA ALA A 285 -19.93 10.09 -5.68
C ALA A 285 -19.66 11.53 -6.19
N ARG A 286 -18.97 12.36 -5.40
CA ARG A 286 -18.56 13.72 -5.79
C ARG A 286 -17.60 13.71 -6.99
N GLN A 287 -16.63 12.79 -7.00
CA GLN A 287 -15.71 12.64 -8.13
C GLN A 287 -16.44 12.26 -9.42
N GLN A 288 -17.48 11.41 -9.33
CA GLN A 288 -18.29 11.07 -10.48
C GLN A 288 -19.11 12.27 -11.00
N GLY A 289 -19.76 13.03 -10.11
CA GLY A 289 -20.55 14.20 -10.50
C GLY A 289 -19.72 15.27 -11.22
N ASN A 290 -18.47 15.48 -10.79
CA ASN A 290 -17.53 16.40 -11.45
C ASN A 290 -16.98 15.88 -12.78
N SER A 291 -17.04 14.56 -13.04
CA SER A 291 -16.59 13.96 -14.29
C SER A 291 -17.67 13.92 -15.38
N THR A 292 -18.94 14.18 -15.02
CA THR A 292 -20.09 14.24 -15.94
C THR A 292 -20.49 15.66 -16.34
N SER A 293 -19.85 16.69 -15.77
CA SER A 293 -20.10 18.11 -16.06
C SER A 293 -19.07 18.75 -17.01
N ARG A 294 -18.33 17.95 -17.78
CA ARG A 294 -17.45 18.40 -18.87
C ARG A 294 -17.84 17.74 -20.18
#